data_AF-A0A7Y3C137-F1
#
_entry.id   AF-A0A7Y3C137-F1
#
_cell.length_a   1.000
_cell.length_b   1.000
_cell.length_c   1.000
_cell.angle_alpha   90.00
_cell.angle_beta   90.00
_cell.angle_gamma   90.00
#
_symmetry.space_group_name_H-M   'P 1'
#
loop_
_entity.id
_entity.type
_entity.pdbx_description
1 polymer ?
#
loop_
_entity_poly.entity_id
_entity_poly.type
_entity_poly.pdbx_seq_one_letter_code
_entity_poly.pdbx_strand_id
1 'polypeptide(L)'
;EGHRIRLVTGGSMAPFIRSRAPTLAESVGAEVEVVQVENRYFGESVTIAGLLGGEDILRAIGEGRQGDIIVLPAEALNTNDVFIDDVPLSRVAGRLGSAEIRTGFEITEALAGGSYVGSGAA
;
A
#
# COMPACT_ATOMS: atom_id res chain seq x y z
N GLU A 1 -5.40 -20.71 6.58
CA GLU A 1 -4.32 -19.85 6.06
C GLU A 1 -4.49 -18.48 6.69
N GLY A 2 -3.40 -17.84 7.14
CA GLY A 2 -3.47 -16.58 7.87
C GLY A 2 -3.58 -15.39 6.91
N HIS A 3 -4.47 -14.45 7.21
CA HIS A 3 -4.58 -13.19 6.48
C HIS A 3 -3.45 -12.25 6.93
N ARG A 4 -2.80 -11.58 5.97
CA ARG A 4 -1.79 -10.54 6.25
C ARG A 4 -2.21 -9.24 5.59
N ILE A 5 -2.25 -8.16 6.37
CA ILE A 5 -2.51 -6.81 5.91
C ILE A 5 -1.17 -6.07 5.87
N ARG A 6 -0.82 -5.50 4.72
CA ARG A 6 0.39 -4.69 4.53
C ARG A 6 -0.01 -3.24 4.32
N LEU A 7 0.29 -2.39 5.29
CA LEU A 7 -0.01 -0.97 5.27
C LEU A 7 1.19 -0.20 4.71
N VAL A 8 1.04 0.35 3.50
CA VAL A 8 2.10 1.09 2.81
C VAL A 8 2.06 2.56 3.22
N THR A 9 3.21 3.11 3.59
CA THR A 9 3.32 4.51 4.05
C THR A 9 4.73 5.06 3.83
N GLY A 10 4.86 6.40 3.84
CA GLY A 10 6.15 7.06 3.96
C GLY A 10 6.69 7.06 5.40
N GLY A 11 7.97 7.43 5.53
CA GLY A 11 8.72 7.43 6.79
C GLY A 11 8.11 8.23 7.94
N SER A 12 7.40 9.34 7.66
CA SER A 12 6.83 10.20 8.72
C SER A 12 5.76 9.50 9.54
N MET A 13 4.90 8.72 8.87
CA MET A 13 3.75 8.07 9.51
C MET A 13 4.04 6.61 9.92
N ALA A 14 5.08 6.00 9.37
CA ALA A 14 5.51 4.64 9.72
C ALA A 14 5.65 4.38 11.25
N PRO A 15 6.36 5.20 12.05
CA PRO A 15 6.48 4.95 13.49
C PRO A 15 5.14 5.09 14.22
N PHE A 16 4.28 6.01 13.75
CA PHE A 16 2.94 6.19 14.31
C PHE A 16 2.10 4.93 14.08
N ILE A 17 2.02 4.44 12.84
CA ILE A 17 1.21 3.25 12.51
C ILE A 17 1.77 2.01 13.22
N ARG A 18 3.09 1.83 13.25
CA ARG A 18 3.73 0.69 13.94
C ARG A 18 3.32 0.59 15.41
N SER A 19 3.16 1.71 16.11
CA SER A 19 2.75 1.68 17.51
C SER A 19 1.26 1.33 17.71
N ARG A 20 0.44 1.35 16.66
CA ARG A 20 -0.99 0.94 16.68
C ARG A 20 -1.25 -0.39 15.99
N ALA A 21 -0.28 -0.90 15.22
CA ALA A 21 -0.41 -2.13 14.46
C ALA A 21 -0.85 -3.33 15.31
N PRO A 22 -0.39 -3.53 16.56
CA PRO A 22 -0.89 -4.64 17.40
C PRO A 22 -2.39 -4.55 17.69
N THR A 23 -2.88 -3.37 18.09
CA THR A 23 -4.31 -3.14 18.34
C THR A 23 -5.14 -3.34 17.08
N LEU A 24 -4.64 -2.88 15.93
CA LEU A 24 -5.31 -3.10 14.66
C LEU A 24 -5.36 -4.59 14.30
N ALA A 25 -4.24 -5.30 14.45
CA ALA A 25 -4.13 -6.74 14.20
C ALA A 25 -5.13 -7.55 15.04
N GLU A 26 -5.27 -7.22 16.33
CA GLU A 26 -6.28 -7.82 17.21
C GLU A 26 -7.70 -7.54 16.73
N SER A 27 -7.99 -6.30 16.32
CA SER A 27 -9.33 -5.89 15.87
C SER A 27 -9.76 -6.56 14.56
N VAL A 28 -8.83 -6.84 13.65
CA VAL A 28 -9.12 -7.41 12.32
C VAL A 28 -8.85 -8.92 12.25
N GLY A 29 -8.21 -9.50 13.27
CA GLY A 29 -7.88 -10.92 13.30
C GLY A 29 -6.85 -11.33 12.24
N ALA A 30 -5.94 -10.43 11.86
CA ALA A 30 -4.93 -10.64 10.82
C ALA A 30 -3.57 -10.08 11.24
N GLU A 31 -2.49 -10.60 10.66
CA GLU A 31 -1.16 -10.00 10.82
C GLU A 31 -1.16 -8.61 10.17
N VAL A 32 -0.64 -7.59 10.85
CA VAL A 32 -0.49 -6.23 10.29
C VAL A 32 0.98 -5.88 10.17
N GLU A 33 1.44 -5.76 8.93
CA GLU A 33 2.78 -5.35 8.55
C GLU A 33 2.77 -3.88 8.12
N VAL A 34 3.69 -3.07 8.66
CA VAL A 34 3.88 -1.67 8.21
C VAL A 34 5.04 -1.61 7.22
N VAL A 35 4.71 -1.40 5.95
CA VAL A 35 5.67 -1.26 4.85
C VAL A 35 6.04 0.22 4.72
N GLN A 36 7.16 0.59 5.34
CA GLN A 36 7.73 1.93 5.18
C GLN A 36 8.47 1.99 3.86
N VAL A 37 8.05 2.91 2.98
CA VAL A 37 8.69 3.16 1.70
C VAL A 37 9.69 4.31 1.84
N GLU A 38 10.91 4.06 1.38
CA GLU A 38 11.93 5.09 1.18
C GLU A 38 11.71 5.73 -0.19
N ASN A 39 11.56 7.05 -0.23
CA ASN A 39 11.33 7.78 -1.48
C ASN A 39 12.68 7.97 -2.20
N ARG A 40 12.90 7.27 -3.31
CA ARG A 40 14.10 7.41 -4.14
C ARG A 40 13.87 8.32 -5.33
N TYR A 41 12.61 8.50 -5.72
CA TYR A 41 12.24 9.41 -6.80
C TYR A 41 12.56 10.88 -6.49
N PHE A 42 12.11 11.38 -5.33
CA PHE A 42 12.42 12.72 -4.84
C PHE A 42 13.60 12.76 -3.86
N GLY A 43 13.99 11.62 -3.29
CA GLY A 43 15.06 11.49 -2.30
C GLY A 43 14.55 11.24 -0.88
N GLU A 44 15.40 10.61 -0.06
CA GLU A 44 15.02 10.00 1.23
C GLU A 44 14.46 10.99 2.27
N SER A 45 14.70 12.28 2.09
CA SER A 45 14.14 13.34 2.94
C SER A 45 12.65 13.58 2.72
N VAL A 46 12.08 13.11 1.60
CA VAL A 46 10.65 13.17 1.33
C VAL A 46 9.96 11.95 1.92
N THR A 47 9.35 12.13 3.08
CA THR A 47 8.87 11.02 3.94
C THR A 47 7.35 10.91 4.03
N ILE A 48 6.59 11.65 3.20
CA ILE A 48 5.12 11.61 3.19
C ILE A 48 4.58 10.58 2.19
N ALA A 49 3.42 10.00 2.49
CA ALA A 49 2.82 8.93 1.70
C ALA A 49 2.33 9.39 0.32
N GLY A 50 1.78 10.60 0.21
CA GLY A 50 1.23 11.13 -1.04
C GLY A 50 2.24 11.47 -2.14
N LEU A 51 3.54 11.32 -1.89
CA LEU A 51 4.60 11.55 -2.89
C LEU A 51 5.41 10.28 -3.17
N LEU A 52 4.91 9.11 -2.78
CA LEU A 52 5.56 7.84 -3.07
C LEU A 52 5.37 7.45 -4.54
N GLY A 53 6.45 7.00 -5.17
CA GLY A 53 6.44 6.42 -6.52
C GLY A 53 6.08 4.93 -6.51
N GLY A 54 5.51 4.45 -7.60
CA GLY A 54 5.12 3.05 -7.76
C GLY A 54 6.31 2.09 -7.75
N GLU A 55 7.46 2.47 -8.32
CA GLU A 55 8.66 1.62 -8.30
C GLU A 55 9.23 1.45 -6.88
N ASP A 56 9.19 2.52 -6.06
CA ASP A 56 9.65 2.46 -4.67
C ASP A 56 8.72 1.62 -3.81
N ILE A 57 7.41 1.72 -4.04
CA ILE A 57 6.39 0.86 -3.41
C ILE A 57 6.67 -0.61 -3.73
N LEU A 58 6.85 -0.95 -5.01
CA LEU A 58 7.14 -2.33 -5.44
C LEU A 58 8.42 -2.88 -4.81
N ARG A 59 9.46 -2.05 -4.72
CA ARG A 59 10.73 -2.41 -4.09
C ARG A 59 10.56 -2.69 -2.59
N ALA A 60 9.78 -1.88 -1.89
CA ALA A 60 9.57 -2.00 -0.45
C ALA A 60 8.67 -3.19 -0.08
N ILE A 61 7.64 -3.45 -0.89
CA ILE A 61 6.73 -4.58 -0.69
C ILE A 61 7.40 -5.91 -1.06
N GLY A 62 8.15 -5.94 -2.16
CA GLY A 62 8.66 -7.18 -2.75
C GLY A 62 7.55 -7.96 -3.43
N GLU A 63 7.36 -9.21 -3.05
CA GLU A 63 6.33 -10.10 -3.63
C GLU A 63 5.04 -10.09 -2.80
N GLY A 64 3.90 -10.17 -3.49
CA GLY A 64 2.60 -10.43 -2.89
C GLY A 64 2.26 -11.92 -2.94
N ARG A 65 1.40 -12.38 -2.03
CA ARG A 65 0.87 -13.75 -2.03
C ARG A 65 -0.64 -13.78 -1.81
N GLN A 66 -1.24 -14.93 -2.09
CA GLN A 66 -2.66 -15.16 -1.79
C GLN A 66 -2.94 -14.97 -0.30
N GLY A 67 -4.02 -14.26 0.02
CA GLY A 67 -4.39 -13.91 1.39
C GLY A 67 -3.74 -12.61 1.91
N ASP A 68 -2.90 -11.96 1.10
CA ASP A 68 -2.44 -10.60 1.39
C ASP A 68 -3.49 -9.57 1.00
N ILE A 69 -3.69 -8.59 1.88
CA ILE A 69 -4.35 -7.32 1.56
C ILE A 69 -3.30 -6.23 1.66
N ILE A 70 -3.03 -5.56 0.55
CA ILE A 70 -2.05 -4.48 0.47
C ILE A 70 -2.80 -3.16 0.37
N VAL A 71 -2.65 -2.32 1.38
CA VAL A 71 -3.30 -1.00 1.45
C VAL A 71 -2.30 0.06 1.00
N LEU A 72 -2.63 0.72 -0.11
CA LEU A 72 -1.86 1.80 -0.69
C LEU A 72 -2.51 3.16 -0.35
N PRO A 73 -1.72 4.21 -0.07
CA PRO A 73 -2.24 5.55 0.17
C PRO A 73 -2.86 6.12 -1.10
N ALA A 74 -4.15 6.46 -1.07
CA ALA A 74 -4.83 7.03 -2.23
C ALA A 74 -4.22 8.37 -2.66
N GLU A 75 -3.64 9.13 -1.73
CA GLU A 75 -2.98 10.41 -2.00
C GLU A 75 -1.76 10.28 -2.91
N ALA A 76 -1.19 9.08 -3.07
CA ALA A 76 -0.05 8.84 -3.96
C ALA A 76 -0.46 8.69 -5.43
N LEU A 77 -1.76 8.61 -5.70
CA LEU A 77 -2.32 8.43 -7.03
C LEU A 77 -2.98 9.72 -7.50
N ASN A 78 -2.84 10.00 -8.80
CA ASN A 78 -3.67 11.01 -9.45
C ASN A 78 -5.04 10.43 -9.86
N THR A 79 -5.88 11.25 -10.49
CA THR A 79 -7.24 10.86 -10.91
C THR A 79 -7.29 9.78 -11.99
N ASN A 80 -6.15 9.39 -12.56
CA ASN A 80 -6.03 8.34 -13.56
C ASN A 80 -5.36 7.07 -12.99
N ASP A 81 -5.26 6.94 -11.66
CA ASP A 81 -4.59 5.84 -10.97
C ASP A 81 -3.11 5.69 -11.35
N VAL A 82 -2.40 6.81 -11.52
CA VAL A 82 -0.96 6.85 -11.83
C VAL A 82 -0.19 7.52 -10.69
N PHE A 83 0.91 6.89 -10.29
CA PHE A 83 1.87 7.41 -9.31
C PHE A 83 2.73 8.55 -9.89
N ILE A 84 3.45 9.26 -9.04
CA ILE A 84 4.25 10.44 -9.45
C ILE A 84 5.42 10.12 -10.41
N ASP A 85 5.81 8.85 -10.50
CA ASP A 85 6.87 8.31 -11.36
C ASP A 85 6.33 7.65 -12.64
N ASP A 86 5.12 8.02 -13.07
CA ASP A 86 4.42 7.50 -14.25
C ASP A 86 4.09 6.00 -14.21
N VAL A 87 4.21 5.36 -13.04
CA VAL A 87 3.78 3.97 -12.87
C VAL A 87 2.26 3.91 -12.67
N PRO A 88 1.51 3.14 -13.49
CA PRO A 88 0.09 2.96 -13.24
C PRO A 88 -0.15 1.93 -12.13
N LEU A 89 -1.19 2.12 -11.34
CA LEU A 89 -1.61 1.21 -10.27
C LEU A 89 -1.83 -0.23 -10.79
N SER A 90 -2.34 -0.37 -12.02
CA SER A 90 -2.51 -1.67 -12.67
C SER A 90 -1.19 -2.44 -12.83
N ARG A 91 -0.07 -1.76 -13.06
CA ARG A 91 1.26 -2.38 -13.13
C ARG A 91 1.72 -2.84 -11.74
N VAL A 92 1.46 -2.05 -10.70
CA VAL A 92 1.75 -2.45 -9.32
C VAL A 92 0.94 -3.68 -8.93
N ALA A 93 -0.38 -3.65 -9.16
CA ALA A 93 -1.26 -4.78 -8.92
C ALA A 93 -0.82 -6.04 -9.69
N GLY A 94 -0.51 -5.91 -10.98
CA GLY A 94 -0.03 -7.02 -11.80
C GLY A 94 1.28 -7.63 -11.30
N ARG A 95 2.18 -6.83 -10.70
CA ARG A 95 3.45 -7.33 -10.15
C ARG A 95 3.30 -8.02 -8.81
N LEU A 96 2.28 -7.65 -8.03
CA LEU A 96 1.97 -8.23 -6.72
C LEU A 96 1.09 -9.49 -6.81
N GLY A 97 0.72 -9.89 -8.02
CA GLY A 97 0.13 -11.20 -8.29
C GLY A 97 -1.25 -11.37 -7.66
N SER A 98 -1.38 -12.36 -6.78
CA SER A 98 -2.65 -12.76 -6.16
C SER A 98 -3.01 -11.99 -4.88
N ALA A 99 -2.24 -10.97 -4.51
CA ALA A 99 -2.58 -10.09 -3.40
C ALA A 99 -3.79 -9.20 -3.76
N GLU A 100 -4.69 -8.98 -2.81
CA GLU A 100 -5.74 -7.97 -2.95
C GLU A 100 -5.12 -6.58 -2.76
N ILE A 101 -5.33 -5.66 -3.71
CA ILE A 101 -4.89 -4.27 -3.60
C ILE A 101 -6.09 -3.39 -3.21
N ARG A 102 -5.89 -2.58 -2.19
CA ARG A 102 -6.86 -1.58 -1.73
C ARG A 102 -6.22 -0.21 -1.69
N THR A 103 -6.97 0.81 -2.04
CA THR A 103 -6.58 2.21 -1.91
C THR A 103 -7.54 2.90 -0.97
N GLY A 104 -7.06 3.89 -0.22
CA GLY A 104 -7.91 4.74 0.60
C GLY A 104 -7.14 5.92 1.18
N PHE A 105 -7.86 6.97 1.54
CA PHE A 105 -7.33 8.12 2.28
C PHE A 105 -7.18 7.78 3.77
N GLU A 106 -8.00 6.85 4.26
CA GLU A 106 -7.93 6.33 5.62
C GLU A 106 -7.73 4.81 5.63
N ILE A 107 -6.89 4.32 6.56
CA ILE A 107 -6.63 2.87 6.72
C ILE A 107 -7.92 2.12 7.05
N THR A 108 -8.75 2.67 7.94
CA THR A 108 -10.02 2.06 8.35
C THR A 108 -11.02 1.98 7.21
N GLU A 109 -11.11 3.01 6.37
CA GLU A 109 -11.95 3.03 5.18
C GLU A 109 -11.49 1.97 4.16
N ALA A 110 -10.19 1.95 3.85
CA ALA A 110 -9.61 0.97 2.93
C ALA A 110 -9.87 -0.47 3.38
N LEU A 111 -9.77 -0.73 4.69
CA LEU A 111 -10.05 -2.05 5.26
C LEU A 111 -11.55 -2.39 5.31
N ALA A 112 -12.43 -1.40 5.42
CA ALA A 112 -13.87 -1.58 5.51
C ALA A 112 -14.56 -1.87 4.17
N GLY A 113 -13.98 -1.50 3.01
CA GLY A 113 -14.65 -1.81 1.73
C GLY A 113 -14.15 -1.15 0.44
N GLY A 114 -12.84 -0.98 0.22
CA GLY A 114 -12.32 -0.47 -1.06
C GLY A 114 -11.48 -1.51 -1.81
N SER A 115 -12.09 -2.41 -2.59
CA SER A 115 -11.30 -3.26 -3.51
C SER A 115 -10.99 -2.48 -4.79
N TYR A 116 -9.72 -2.31 -5.13
CA TYR A 116 -9.35 -1.90 -6.49
C TYR A 116 -9.58 -3.09 -7.42
N VAL A 117 -10.65 -3.04 -8.22
CA VAL A 117 -10.87 -4.01 -9.30
C VAL A 117 -10.11 -3.49 -10.51
N GLY A 118 -8.87 -3.94 -10.67
CA GLY A 118 -8.09 -3.62 -11.86
C GLY A 118 -8.90 -3.93 -13.11
N SER A 119 -9.16 -2.91 -13.94
CA SER A 119 -9.76 -3.11 -15.25
C SER A 119 -8.88 -4.11 -15.99
N GLY A 120 -9.44 -5.30 -16.27
CA GLY A 120 -8.71 -6.43 -16.80
C GLY A 120 -7.85 -6.04 -18.00
N ALA A 121 -6.60 -6.47 -17.98
CA ALA A 121 -5.86 -6.68 -19.20
C ALA A 121 -6.55 -7.82 -19.96
N ALA A 122 -7.36 -7.44 -20.95
CA ALA A 122 -7.68 -8.28 -22.10
C ALA A 122 -6.54 -8.18 -23.12
#